data_AF-A0A4Y8C4Z3-F1
#
_entry.id   AF-A0A4Y8C4Z3-F1
#
_cell.length_a   1.000
_cell.length_b   1.000
_cell.length_c   1.000
_cell.angle_alpha   90.00
_cell.angle_beta   90.00
_cell.angle_gamma   90.00
#
_symmetry.space_group_name_H-M   'P 1'
#
loop_
_entity.id
_entity.type
_entity.pdbx_description
1 polymer ?
#
loop_
_entity_poly.entity_id
_entity_poly.type
_entity_poly.pdbx_seq_one_letter_code
_entity_poly.pdbx_strand_id
1 'polypeptide(L)'
;EIIKIPSLTELPGVPDYIEGIFDLRGVVIPVVNLAKWMQITEPESTMLKPRVIITEFSNILIGFIVHEAKRIRRINWKDIEPATFS
;
A
#
# COMPACT_ATOMS: atom_id res chain seq x y z
N GLU A 1 7.05 1.45 7.41
CA GLU A 1 8.07 2.24 6.65
C GLU A 1 7.43 2.87 5.42
N ILE A 2 8.00 3.95 4.84
CA ILE A 2 7.55 4.51 3.56
C ILE A 2 8.74 4.58 2.61
N ILE A 3 8.67 3.82 1.51
CA ILE A 3 9.73 3.76 0.49
C ILE A 3 9.22 4.19 -0.89
N LYS A 4 10.13 4.47 -1.81
CA LYS A 4 9.79 4.55 -3.25
C LYS A 4 9.41 3.16 -3.74
N ILE A 5 8.63 3.07 -4.81
CA ILE A 5 8.34 1.76 -5.45
C ILE A 5 9.67 1.08 -5.81
N PRO A 6 9.99 -0.08 -5.22
CA PRO A 6 11.17 -0.86 -5.56
C PRO A 6 10.92 -1.62 -6.87
N SER A 7 11.96 -2.25 -7.42
CA SER A 7 11.77 -3.22 -8.49
C SER A 7 10.97 -4.40 -7.94
N LEU A 8 9.83 -4.70 -8.57
CA LEU A 8 8.97 -5.82 -8.20
C LEU A 8 9.30 -7.04 -9.06
N THR A 9 9.19 -8.22 -8.46
CA THR A 9 9.18 -9.50 -9.16
C THR A 9 7.73 -9.95 -9.27
N GLU A 10 7.28 -10.17 -10.50
CA GLU A 10 5.92 -10.64 -10.79
C GLU A 10 5.69 -12.03 -10.18
N LEU A 11 4.48 -12.24 -9.67
CA LEU A 11 4.03 -13.53 -9.17
C LEU A 11 2.95 -14.11 -10.08
N PRO A 12 3.11 -15.32 -10.64
CA PRO A 12 2.07 -15.94 -11.44
C PRO A 12 0.91 -16.42 -10.57
N GLY A 13 -0.32 -16.33 -11.11
CA GLY A 13 -1.52 -16.88 -10.46
C GLY A 13 -2.03 -16.07 -9.25
N VAL A 14 -1.60 -14.82 -9.11
CA VAL A 14 -2.09 -13.90 -8.07
C VAL A 14 -3.24 -13.03 -8.60
N PRO A 15 -4.09 -12.50 -7.71
CA PRO A 15 -5.09 -11.50 -8.10
C PRO A 15 -4.45 -10.22 -8.67
N ASP A 16 -5.17 -9.53 -9.55
CA ASP A 16 -4.68 -8.33 -10.28
C ASP A 16 -4.26 -7.14 -9.38
N TYR A 17 -4.70 -7.13 -8.12
CA TYR A 17 -4.31 -6.13 -7.13
C TYR A 17 -2.96 -6.44 -6.46
N ILE A 18 -2.37 -7.62 -6.71
CA ILE A 18 -1.03 -7.97 -6.25
C ILE A 18 -0.07 -7.66 -7.40
N GLU A 19 0.79 -6.65 -7.21
CA GLU A 19 1.78 -6.24 -8.22
C GLU A 19 3.04 -7.10 -8.18
N GLY A 20 3.17 -7.97 -7.17
CA GLY A 20 4.27 -8.92 -7.03
C GLY A 20 4.89 -8.91 -5.64
N ILE A 21 6.19 -9.21 -5.58
CA ILE A 21 7.01 -9.21 -4.36
C ILE A 21 8.28 -8.40 -4.54
N PHE A 22 8.88 -7.99 -3.44
CA PHE A 22 10.24 -7.44 -3.43
C PHE A 22 10.98 -7.85 -2.16
N ASP A 23 12.31 -7.82 -2.20
CA ASP A 23 13.15 -8.00 -1.02
C ASP A 23 13.34 -6.67 -0.29
N LEU A 24 13.06 -6.68 1.01
CA LEU A 24 13.43 -5.62 1.93
C LEU A 24 14.35 -6.19 3.00
N ARG A 25 15.67 -6.06 2.77
CA ARG A 25 16.72 -6.44 3.74
C ARG A 25 16.67 -7.94 4.08
N GLY A 26 16.48 -8.79 3.08
CA GLY A 26 16.40 -10.24 3.23
C GLY A 26 14.99 -10.76 3.57
N VAL A 27 13.98 -9.88 3.62
CA VAL A 27 12.59 -10.26 3.85
C VAL A 27 11.79 -10.06 2.58
N VAL A 28 11.17 -11.12 2.09
CA VAL A 28 10.28 -11.08 0.92
C VAL A 28 8.93 -10.50 1.34
N ILE A 29 8.55 -9.37 0.74
CA ILE A 29 7.32 -8.66 1.05
C ILE A 29 6.40 -8.64 -0.19
N PRO A 30 5.16 -9.13 -0.09
CA PRO A 30 4.15 -8.96 -1.13
C PRO A 30 3.70 -7.50 -1.20
N VAL A 31 3.43 -7.05 -2.43
CA VAL A 31 3.00 -5.68 -2.72
C VAL A 31 1.59 -5.67 -3.28
N VAL A 32 0.70 -4.97 -2.57
CA VAL A 32 -0.69 -4.78 -2.94
C VAL A 32 -0.87 -3.37 -3.49
N ASN A 33 -1.44 -3.26 -4.69
CA ASN A 33 -1.97 -2.00 -5.19
C ASN A 33 -3.29 -1.67 -4.46
N LEU A 34 -3.23 -0.68 -3.57
CA LEU A 34 -4.36 -0.34 -2.72
C LEU A 34 -5.53 0.25 -3.53
N ALA A 35 -5.26 0.99 -4.60
CA ALA A 35 -6.30 1.55 -5.46
C ALA A 35 -7.06 0.45 -6.20
N LYS A 36 -6.34 -0.51 -6.82
CA LYS A 36 -6.96 -1.69 -7.43
C LYS A 36 -7.74 -2.52 -6.42
N TRP A 37 -7.18 -2.77 -5.24
CA TRP A 37 -7.84 -3.54 -4.19
C TRP A 37 -9.13 -2.88 -3.68
N MET A 38 -9.12 -1.54 -3.53
CA MET A 38 -10.30 -0.75 -3.13
C MET A 38 -11.24 -0.41 -4.30
N GLN A 39 -10.95 -0.86 -5.53
CA GLN A 39 -11.71 -0.54 -6.73
C GLN A 39 -11.84 0.97 -7.00
N ILE A 40 -10.78 1.72 -6.68
CA ILE A 40 -10.70 3.16 -6.90
C ILE A 40 -10.14 3.41 -8.29
N THR A 41 -10.85 4.20 -9.09
CA THR A 41 -10.31 4.72 -10.35
C THR A 41 -9.16 5.67 -10.05
N GLU A 42 -7.95 5.30 -10.45
CA GLU A 42 -6.78 6.15 -10.30
C GLU A 42 -6.94 7.41 -11.16
N PRO A 43 -6.65 8.61 -10.63
CA PRO A 43 -6.69 9.82 -11.42
C PRO A 43 -5.60 9.79 -12.50
N GLU A 44 -5.90 10.26 -13.72
CA GLU A 44 -4.97 10.31 -14.88
C GLU A 44 -3.76 11.27 -14.71
N SER A 45 -3.37 11.58 -13.47
CA SER A 45 -2.45 12.67 -13.18
C SER A 45 -0.97 12.29 -13.37
N THR A 46 -0.26 13.11 -14.14
CA THR A 46 1.21 13.12 -14.29
C THR A 46 1.96 13.52 -13.01
N MET A 47 1.26 13.90 -11.92
CA MET A 47 1.87 14.40 -10.68
C MET A 47 1.91 13.37 -9.54
N LEU A 48 1.42 12.14 -9.74
CA LEU A 48 1.47 11.11 -8.70
C LEU A 48 2.92 10.79 -8.33
N LYS A 49 3.19 10.66 -7.02
CA LYS A 49 4.50 10.30 -6.47
C LYS A 49 4.35 9.02 -5.67
N PRO A 50 4.14 7.89 -6.35
CA PRO A 50 3.71 6.69 -5.69
C PRO A 50 4.76 6.18 -4.70
N ARG A 51 4.26 5.63 -3.60
CA ARG A 51 5.07 5.12 -2.48
C ARG A 51 4.56 3.75 -2.09
N VAL A 52 5.44 2.94 -1.49
CA VAL A 52 5.04 1.72 -0.82
C VAL A 52 5.06 1.97 0.68
N ILE A 53 3.92 1.79 1.33
CA ILE A 53 3.78 1.79 2.79
C ILE A 53 3.97 0.35 3.27
N ILE A 54 5.00 0.11 4.06
CA ILE A 54 5.24 -1.18 4.71
C ILE A 54 4.50 -1.20 6.04
N THR A 55 3.62 -2.18 6.16
CA THR A 55 2.79 -2.46 7.32
C THR A 55 3.08 -3.86 7.85
N GLU A 56 2.73 -4.10 9.11
CA GLU A 56 2.87 -5.40 9.75
C GLU A 56 1.53 -5.77 10.39
N PHE A 57 1.06 -6.97 10.11
CA PHE A 57 -0.10 -7.55 10.77
C PHE A 57 0.12 -9.04 11.01
N SER A 58 -0.09 -9.50 12.24
CA SER A 58 0.14 -10.91 12.63
C SER A 58 1.51 -11.43 12.20
N ASN A 59 2.56 -10.62 12.41
CA ASN A 59 3.95 -10.90 12.06
C ASN A 59 4.21 -11.08 10.55
N ILE A 60 3.27 -10.64 9.70
CA ILE A 60 3.42 -10.64 8.24
C ILE A 60 3.61 -9.21 7.79
N LEU A 61 4.68 -8.97 7.04
CA LEU A 61 4.95 -7.68 6.40
C LEU A 61 4.22 -7.61 5.05
N ILE A 62 3.52 -6.50 4.82
CA ILE A 62 2.78 -6.24 3.59
C ILE A 62 3.10 -4.82 3.11
N GLY A 63 3.44 -4.69 1.82
CA GLY A 63 3.62 -3.41 1.16
C GLY A 63 2.33 -2.96 0.47
N PHE A 64 1.91 -1.71 0.70
CA PHE A 64 0.79 -1.09 -0.02
C PHE A 64 1.28 0.01 -0.92
N ILE A 65 1.06 -0.10 -2.24
CA ILE A 65 1.25 1.01 -3.17
C ILE A 65 0.13 2.03 -2.93
N VAL A 66 0.54 3.28 -2.71
CA VAL A 66 -0.33 4.44 -2.56
C VAL A 66 0.10 5.54 -3.52
N HIS A 67 -0.84 6.39 -3.90
CA HIS A 67 -0.59 7.54 -4.79
C HIS A 67 0.47 8.52 -4.24
N GLU A 68 0.39 8.83 -2.94
CA GLU A 68 1.31 9.76 -2.27
C GLU A 68 1.23 9.62 -0.75
N ALA A 69 2.36 9.78 -0.05
CA ALA A 69 2.40 10.00 1.38
C ALA A 69 2.62 11.49 1.68
N LYS A 70 1.57 12.21 2.08
CA LYS A 70 1.59 13.69 2.24
C LYS A 70 2.22 14.17 3.55
N ARG A 71 1.67 13.73 4.68
CA ARG A 71 2.09 14.19 6.03
C ARG A 71 1.66 13.20 7.12
N ILE A 72 2.36 13.25 8.25
CA ILE A 72 1.97 12.55 9.47
C ILE A 72 1.06 13.50 10.28
N ARG A 73 -0.12 13.01 10.68
CA ARG A 73 -1.03 13.73 11.58
C ARG A 73 -1.22 12.92 12.85
N ARG A 74 -1.17 13.60 13.99
CA ARG A 74 -1.62 13.05 15.27
C ARG A 74 -3.10 13.37 15.43
N ILE A 75 -3.91 12.35 15.70
CA ILE A 75 -5.37 12.46 15.89
C ILE A 75 -5.69 11.83 17.24
N ASN A 76 -6.60 12.42 18.01
CA ASN A 76 -7.05 11.83 19.27
C ASN A 76 -8.06 10.71 18.96
N TRP A 77 -8.05 9.64 19.75
CA TRP A 77 -8.97 8.52 19.57
C TRP A 77 -10.45 8.94 19.65
N LYS A 78 -10.77 9.97 20.45
CA LYS A 78 -12.13 10.52 20.55
C LYS A 78 -12.62 11.19 19.26
N ASP A 79 -11.70 11.57 18.37
CA ASP A 79 -12.01 12.22 17.10
C ASP A 79 -12.15 11.20 15.95
N ILE A 80 -12.01 9.89 16.24
CA ILE A 80 -12.15 8.79 15.27
C ILE A 80 -13.55 8.19 15.42
N GLU A 81 -14.37 8.34 14.39
CA GLU A 81 -15.70 7.71 14.34
C GLU A 81 -15.59 6.26 13.81
N PRO A 82 -16.46 5.34 14.27
CA PRO A 82 -16.53 3.99 13.72
C PRO A 82 -16.79 4.02 12.21
N ALA A 83 -16.04 3.18 11.48
CA ALA A 83 -16.32 2.98 10.07
C ALA A 83 -17.70 2.33 9.93
N THR A 84 -18.66 3.09 9.41
CA THR A 84 -20.00 2.58 9.11
C THR A 84 -20.01 2.21 7.63
N PHE A 85 -20.04 0.91 7.35
CA PHE A 85 -20.21 0.40 6.00
C PHE A 85 -21.69 0.03 5.87
N SER A 86 -22.46 0.88 5.18
CA SER A 86 -23.86 0.63 4.79
C SER A 86 -23.92 -0.12 3.47
#